data_AF-A0A379UPK8-F1
#
_entry.id   AF-A0A379UPK8-F1
#
_cell.length_a   1.000
_cell.length_b   1.000
_cell.length_c   1.000
_cell.angle_alpha   90.00
_cell.angle_beta   90.00
_cell.angle_gamma   90.00
#
_symmetry.space_group_name_H-M   'P 1'
#
loop_
_entity.id
_entity.type
_entity.pdbx_description
1 polymer ?
#
loop_
_entity_poly.entity_id
_entity_poly.type
_entity_poly.pdbx_seq_one_letter_code
_entity_poly.pdbx_strand_id
1 'polypeptide(L)'
;MAVNMKLKPKTPKKVNAAIKNILNELGVKESPVYLPLTLSENSRAGYCFNNCEDYVKSKNADVIYGWMFWEDRKNSFTEAEFHAVIKEDGKLKDITPRVNNESEILFVPDMERNHGRKSDDSWYSWANVKMFDNVIAERTHPLEIKELDDDYSEIIRL
;
A
#
# COMPACT_ATOMS: atom_id res chain seq x y z
N MET A 1 -13.73 -29.05 5.89
CA MET A 1 -12.45 -28.72 6.54
C MET A 1 -11.94 -27.46 5.88
N ALA A 2 -11.82 -26.35 6.63
CA ALA A 2 -11.16 -25.16 6.10
C ALA A 2 -9.67 -25.49 5.99
N VAL A 3 -9.18 -25.64 4.76
CA VAL A 3 -7.74 -25.70 4.53
C VAL A 3 -7.21 -24.34 4.96
N ASN A 4 -6.39 -24.31 6.02
CA ASN A 4 -5.76 -23.09 6.50
C ASN A 4 -4.72 -22.66 5.45
N MET A 5 -5.16 -21.89 4.45
CA MET A 5 -4.35 -21.54 3.29
C MET A 5 -3.34 -20.47 3.69
N LYS A 6 -2.09 -20.89 3.91
CA LYS A 6 -1.00 -19.97 4.25
C LYS A 6 -0.51 -19.25 2.99
N LEU A 7 -0.96 -18.02 2.80
CA LEU A 7 -0.49 -17.13 1.74
C LEU A 7 0.98 -16.75 1.95
N LYS A 8 1.71 -16.57 0.84
CA LYS A 8 3.06 -15.99 0.81
C LYS A 8 3.15 -14.90 -0.25
N PRO A 9 2.46 -13.76 -0.06
CA PRO A 9 2.40 -12.72 -1.07
C PRO A 9 3.76 -12.08 -1.31
N LYS A 10 4.04 -11.75 -2.57
CA LYS A 10 5.28 -11.13 -3.06
C LYS A 10 4.97 -10.07 -4.10
N THR A 11 5.96 -9.22 -4.42
CA THR A 11 5.79 -8.22 -5.45
C THR A 11 5.55 -8.89 -6.82
N PRO A 12 4.48 -8.54 -7.55
CA PRO A 12 4.22 -9.11 -8.85
C PRO A 12 5.32 -8.79 -9.86
N LYS A 13 5.83 -9.81 -10.56
CA LYS A 13 6.89 -9.62 -11.57
C LYS A 13 6.44 -8.94 -12.87
N LYS A 14 5.13 -8.78 -13.08
CA LYS A 14 4.55 -8.07 -14.22
C LYS A 14 3.12 -7.64 -13.90
N VAL A 15 2.65 -6.57 -14.57
CA VAL A 15 1.24 -6.20 -14.60
C VAL A 15 0.46 -7.25 -15.39
N ASN A 16 -0.28 -8.11 -14.69
CA ASN A 16 -1.06 -9.23 -15.24
C ASN A 16 -2.57 -8.90 -15.29
N ALA A 17 -3.40 -9.84 -15.74
CA ALA A 17 -4.86 -9.63 -15.84
C ALA A 17 -5.52 -9.39 -14.47
N ALA A 18 -5.05 -10.06 -13.43
CA ALA A 18 -5.53 -9.88 -12.06
C ALA A 18 -5.32 -8.44 -11.56
N ILE A 19 -4.12 -7.90 -11.76
CA ILE A 19 -3.78 -6.51 -11.41
C ILE A 19 -4.62 -5.52 -12.21
N LYS A 20 -4.80 -5.76 -13.52
CA LYS A 20 -5.66 -4.91 -14.36
C LYS A 20 -7.11 -4.92 -13.88
N ASN A 21 -7.62 -6.07 -13.44
CA ASN A 21 -8.97 -6.16 -12.89
C ASN A 21 -9.11 -5.35 -11.60
N ILE A 22 -8.13 -5.43 -10.70
CA ILE A 22 -8.14 -4.62 -9.47
C ILE A 22 -8.00 -3.13 -9.79
N LEU A 23 -7.14 -2.72 -10.74
CA LEU A 23 -7.04 -1.32 -11.16
C LEU A 23 -8.38 -0.78 -11.69
N ASN A 24 -9.10 -1.58 -12.48
CA ASN A 24 -10.43 -1.22 -12.96
C ASN A 24 -11.45 -1.11 -11.83
N GLU A 25 -11.43 -2.05 -10.86
CA GLU A 25 -12.28 -1.98 -9.65
C GLU A 25 -11.97 -0.73 -8.82
N LEU A 26 -10.70 -0.35 -8.72
CA LEU A 26 -10.26 0.85 -8.01
C LEU A 26 -10.59 2.14 -8.77
N GLY A 27 -10.80 2.10 -10.10
CA GLY A 27 -11.03 3.29 -10.91
C GLY A 27 -9.81 4.22 -11.02
N VAL A 28 -8.60 3.71 -10.77
CA VAL A 28 -7.34 4.46 -10.85
C VAL A 28 -6.90 4.59 -12.32
N LYS A 29 -6.49 5.78 -12.74
CA LYS A 29 -6.14 6.09 -14.15
C LYS A 29 -4.65 6.01 -14.41
N GLU A 30 -3.86 6.15 -13.37
CA GLU A 30 -2.41 6.11 -13.37
C GLU A 30 -1.90 4.71 -13.73
N SER A 31 -0.68 4.66 -14.26
CA SER A 31 -0.03 3.38 -14.58
C SER A 31 0.83 2.91 -13.41
N PRO A 32 0.81 1.60 -13.06
CA PRO A 32 1.70 1.05 -12.05
C PRO A 32 3.16 1.18 -12.44
N VAL A 33 4.01 1.45 -11.46
CA VAL A 33 5.46 1.58 -11.57
C VAL A 33 6.16 0.70 -10.56
N TYR A 34 7.32 0.16 -10.94
CA TYR A 34 8.19 -0.56 -10.02
C TYR A 34 9.05 0.41 -9.26
N LEU A 35 9.04 0.32 -7.93
CA LEU A 35 9.82 1.17 -7.04
C LEU A 35 10.74 0.30 -6.17
N PRO A 36 12.07 0.39 -6.34
CA PRO A 36 13.00 -0.26 -5.42
C PRO A 36 12.95 0.41 -4.06
N LEU A 37 13.15 -0.36 -2.99
CA LEU A 37 13.28 0.15 -1.63
C LEU A 37 14.48 1.10 -1.55
N THR A 38 14.20 2.35 -1.20
CA THR A 38 15.20 3.34 -0.83
C THR A 38 15.25 3.42 0.69
N LEU A 39 16.29 2.86 1.30
CA LEU A 39 16.41 2.91 2.75
C LEU A 39 16.45 4.36 3.24
N SER A 40 15.59 4.66 4.22
CA SER A 40 15.60 5.92 4.96
C SER A 40 15.80 5.63 6.44
N GLU A 41 16.44 6.56 7.14
CA GLU A 41 16.65 6.45 8.59
C GLU A 41 15.31 6.30 9.30
N ASN A 42 15.29 5.49 10.35
CA ASN A 42 14.15 5.25 11.25
C ASN A 42 12.87 4.72 10.56
N SER A 43 12.93 4.27 9.30
CA SER A 43 11.75 3.73 8.62
C SER A 43 11.33 2.36 9.18
N ARG A 44 10.08 2.25 9.62
CA ARG A 44 9.50 1.05 10.24
C ARG A 44 8.65 0.26 9.25
N ALA A 45 8.72 -1.07 9.29
CA ALA A 45 7.89 -1.90 8.42
C ALA A 45 6.41 -1.83 8.82
N GLY A 46 5.51 -1.62 7.85
CA GLY A 46 4.07 -1.48 8.09
C GLY A 46 3.62 -0.06 8.46
N TYR A 47 4.54 0.90 8.62
CA TYR A 47 4.25 2.29 9.00
C TYR A 47 4.47 3.27 7.86
N CYS A 48 3.98 2.96 6.65
CA CYS A 48 4.31 3.76 5.47
C CYS A 48 3.86 5.22 5.57
N PHE A 49 2.78 5.50 6.30
CA PHE A 49 2.25 6.85 6.49
C PHE A 49 3.19 7.67 7.38
N ASN A 50 3.51 7.17 8.58
CA ASN A 50 4.48 7.79 9.49
C ASN A 50 5.84 7.99 8.81
N ASN A 51 6.38 6.94 8.17
CA ASN A 51 7.69 7.01 7.51
C ASN A 51 7.74 8.14 6.48
N CYS A 52 6.71 8.26 5.65
CA CYS A 52 6.67 9.29 4.61
C CYS A 52 6.46 10.69 5.21
N GLU A 53 5.57 10.84 6.18
CA GLU A 53 5.35 12.13 6.83
C GLU A 53 6.56 12.63 7.62
N ASP A 54 7.24 11.74 8.35
CA ASP A 54 8.47 12.08 9.06
C ASP A 54 9.58 12.46 8.10
N TYR A 55 9.66 11.80 6.95
CA TYR A 55 10.61 12.15 5.90
C TYR A 55 10.38 13.59 5.39
N VAL A 56 9.13 13.92 5.01
CA VAL A 56 8.83 15.21 4.39
C VAL A 56 8.91 16.39 5.37
N LYS A 57 8.79 16.17 6.69
CA LYS A 57 8.92 17.25 7.71
C LYS A 57 10.21 18.07 7.59
N SER A 58 11.30 17.46 7.11
CA SER A 58 12.62 18.09 7.02
C SER A 58 13.20 18.14 5.60
N LYS A 59 12.41 17.73 4.60
CA LYS A 59 12.86 17.55 3.21
C LYS A 59 11.90 18.25 2.26
N ASN A 60 12.42 18.68 1.10
CA ASN A 60 11.58 19.23 0.03
C ASN A 60 10.97 18.09 -0.78
N ALA A 61 10.04 17.37 -0.16
CA ALA A 61 9.38 16.19 -0.73
C ALA A 61 7.89 16.18 -0.36
N ASP A 62 7.09 15.47 -1.16
CA ASP A 62 5.65 15.30 -0.95
C ASP A 62 5.32 13.84 -0.61
N VAL A 63 4.28 13.61 0.17
CA VAL A 63 3.71 12.26 0.36
C VAL A 63 2.74 11.97 -0.78
N ILE A 64 2.90 10.82 -1.44
CA ILE A 64 2.02 10.33 -2.49
C ILE A 64 1.39 9.03 -2.01
N TYR A 65 0.06 9.00 -1.99
CA TYR A 65 -0.71 7.81 -1.61
C TYR A 65 -1.17 7.05 -2.85
N GLY A 66 -1.43 5.76 -2.67
CA GLY A 66 -1.86 4.90 -3.75
C GLY A 66 -1.95 3.45 -3.30
N TRP A 67 -1.70 2.55 -4.24
CA TRP A 67 -1.84 1.12 -4.02
C TRP A 67 -0.55 0.40 -4.36
N MET A 68 -0.06 -0.44 -3.46
CA MET A 68 0.96 -1.43 -3.79
C MET A 68 0.32 -2.80 -4.01
N PHE A 69 0.86 -3.57 -4.94
CA PHE A 69 0.31 -4.87 -5.31
C PHE A 69 1.12 -6.03 -4.73
N TRP A 70 0.40 -7.05 -4.28
CA TRP A 70 0.92 -8.34 -3.86
C TRP A 70 0.33 -9.47 -4.70
N GLU A 71 1.11 -10.52 -4.98
CA GLU A 71 0.61 -11.76 -5.56
C GLU A 71 1.11 -13.00 -4.82
N ASP A 72 0.24 -14.01 -4.69
CA ASP A 72 0.65 -15.38 -4.45
C ASP A 72 0.05 -16.28 -5.54
N ARG A 73 0.84 -16.51 -6.58
CA ARG A 73 0.43 -17.27 -7.77
C ARG A 73 0.02 -18.71 -7.46
N LYS A 74 0.53 -19.32 -6.37
CA LYS A 74 0.18 -20.71 -6.03
C LYS A 74 -1.25 -20.81 -5.51
N ASN A 75 -1.73 -19.74 -4.90
CA ASN A 75 -3.04 -19.66 -4.27
C ASN A 75 -4.00 -18.75 -5.05
N SER A 76 -3.67 -18.43 -6.31
CA SER A 76 -4.44 -17.51 -7.18
C SER A 76 -4.81 -16.18 -6.49
N PHE A 77 -3.93 -15.68 -5.61
CA PHE A 77 -4.20 -14.52 -4.79
C PHE A 77 -3.56 -13.27 -5.39
N THR A 78 -4.30 -12.18 -5.40
CA THR A 78 -3.77 -10.83 -5.70
C THR A 78 -4.42 -9.83 -4.77
N GLU A 79 -3.62 -8.92 -4.25
CA GLU A 79 -4.07 -7.87 -3.34
C GLU A 79 -3.53 -6.52 -3.78
N ALA A 80 -4.35 -5.48 -3.61
CA ALA A 80 -3.91 -4.10 -3.60
C ALA A 80 -4.00 -3.59 -2.15
N GLU A 81 -2.87 -3.23 -1.58
CA GLU A 81 -2.73 -2.67 -0.25
C GLU A 81 -2.55 -1.16 -0.36
N PHE A 82 -3.31 -0.40 0.43
CA PHE A 82 -3.21 1.06 0.40
C PHE A 82 -1.89 1.50 1.05
N HIS A 83 -1.09 2.26 0.30
CA HIS A 83 0.31 2.51 0.62
C HIS A 83 0.70 3.96 0.36
N ALA A 84 1.72 4.43 1.08
CA ALA A 84 2.31 5.75 0.92
C ALA A 84 3.78 5.64 0.49
N VAL A 85 4.15 6.50 -0.46
CA VAL A 85 5.53 6.70 -0.93
C VAL A 85 5.85 8.19 -0.89
N ILE A 86 7.12 8.57 -1.04
CA ILE A 86 7.51 9.97 -1.18
C ILE A 86 7.74 10.35 -2.65
N LYS A 87 7.57 11.63 -2.96
CA LYS A 87 8.04 12.26 -4.20
C LYS A 87 9.07 13.31 -3.87
N GLU A 88 10.31 13.06 -4.25
CA GLU A 88 11.44 13.98 -4.04
C GLU A 88 12.11 14.24 -5.39
N ASP A 89 12.37 15.50 -5.72
CA ASP A 89 12.94 15.93 -7.01
C ASP A 89 12.18 15.36 -8.22
N GLY A 90 10.85 15.30 -8.11
CA GLY A 90 9.97 14.78 -9.16
C GLY A 90 9.96 13.25 -9.29
N LYS A 91 10.69 12.51 -8.46
CA LYS A 91 10.78 11.04 -8.51
C LYS A 91 10.07 10.40 -7.33
N LEU A 92 9.28 9.36 -7.61
CA LEU A 92 8.68 8.51 -6.59
C LEU A 92 9.76 7.60 -5.97
N LYS A 93 9.75 7.50 -4.64
CA LYS A 93 10.62 6.59 -3.88
C LYS A 93 9.82 5.89 -2.81
N ASP A 94 9.91 4.56 -2.79
CA ASP A 94 9.38 3.76 -1.70
C ASP A 94 10.44 3.63 -0.61
N ILE A 95 10.13 4.12 0.59
CA ILE A 95 11.07 4.17 1.72
C ILE A 95 10.71 3.19 2.85
N THR A 96 9.58 2.48 2.72
CA THR A 96 9.06 1.64 3.80
C THR A 96 9.55 0.21 3.64
N PRO A 97 10.36 -0.33 4.58
CA PRO A 97 10.78 -1.73 4.51
C PRO A 97 9.59 -2.67 4.70
N ARG A 98 9.71 -3.88 4.16
CA ARG A 98 8.64 -4.89 4.21
C ARG A 98 8.98 -5.99 5.20
N VAL A 99 7.97 -6.53 5.88
CA VAL A 99 8.12 -7.68 6.80
C VAL A 99 8.66 -8.92 6.07
N ASN A 100 8.32 -9.10 4.79
CA ASN A 100 8.79 -10.21 3.96
C ASN A 100 10.14 -9.94 3.26
N ASN A 101 10.79 -8.81 3.52
CA ASN A 101 12.05 -8.37 2.92
C ASN A 101 12.05 -8.24 1.38
N GLU A 102 10.88 -8.08 0.74
CA GLU A 102 10.84 -7.75 -0.68
C GLU A 102 11.51 -6.39 -0.91
N SER A 103 12.44 -6.31 -1.88
CA SER A 103 13.27 -5.12 -2.12
C SER A 103 12.69 -4.14 -3.14
N GLU A 104 11.51 -4.44 -3.68
CA GLU A 104 10.81 -3.63 -4.67
C GLU A 104 9.29 -3.78 -4.45
N ILE A 105 8.50 -2.78 -4.82
CA ILE A 105 7.05 -2.86 -4.90
C ILE A 105 6.56 -2.50 -6.31
N LEU A 106 5.37 -2.98 -6.66
CA LEU A 106 4.60 -2.48 -7.79
C LEU A 106 3.56 -1.51 -7.24
N PHE A 107 3.72 -0.22 -7.52
CA PHE A 107 2.93 0.86 -6.94
C PHE A 107 2.16 1.64 -8.01
N VAL A 108 0.93 2.05 -7.72
CA VAL A 108 0.18 3.00 -8.54
C VAL A 108 -0.33 4.15 -7.66
N PRO A 109 -0.08 5.43 -8.00
CA PRO A 109 -0.68 6.55 -7.29
C PRO A 109 -2.21 6.53 -7.40
N ASP A 110 -2.89 7.02 -6.38
CA ASP A 110 -4.34 7.24 -6.39
C ASP A 110 -4.63 8.70 -6.09
N MET A 111 -5.13 9.43 -7.09
CA MET A 111 -5.40 10.87 -7.01
C MET A 111 -6.85 11.21 -6.71
N GLU A 112 -7.73 10.21 -6.61
CA GLU A 112 -9.19 10.40 -6.55
C GLU A 112 -9.71 10.22 -5.11
N ARG A 113 -9.10 9.32 -4.34
CA ARG A 113 -9.52 8.99 -2.98
C ARG A 113 -8.96 9.97 -1.94
N ASN A 114 -9.74 10.24 -0.90
CA ASN A 114 -9.25 11.00 0.25
C ASN A 114 -8.20 10.18 1.02
N HIS A 115 -7.15 10.85 1.47
CA HIS A 115 -5.99 10.20 2.07
C HIS A 115 -5.23 11.20 2.96
N GLY A 116 -4.35 10.67 3.81
CA GLY A 116 -3.48 11.47 4.65
C GLY A 116 -4.14 11.90 5.96
N ARG A 117 -3.53 12.87 6.65
CA ARG A 117 -3.86 13.23 8.03
C ARG A 117 -5.34 13.57 8.21
N LYS A 118 -5.98 12.95 9.20
CA LYS A 118 -7.36 13.20 9.63
C LYS A 118 -7.41 13.95 10.97
N SER A 119 -6.66 13.50 11.97
CA SER A 119 -6.40 14.18 13.25
C SER A 119 -4.92 14.04 13.61
N ASP A 120 -4.49 14.62 14.73
CA ASP A 120 -3.09 14.56 15.18
C ASP A 120 -2.52 13.12 15.21
N ASP A 121 -3.35 12.15 15.56
CA ASP A 121 -3.03 10.74 15.75
C ASP A 121 -3.70 9.80 14.73
N SER A 122 -4.30 10.32 13.66
CA SER A 122 -5.02 9.47 12.70
C SER A 122 -4.97 9.93 11.24
N TRP A 123 -5.22 8.99 10.34
CA TRP A 123 -5.21 9.20 8.89
C TRP A 123 -6.43 8.61 8.21
N TYR A 124 -6.89 9.27 7.15
CA TYR A 124 -7.74 8.65 6.14
C TYR A 124 -6.94 7.61 5.35
N SER A 125 -7.48 6.40 5.29
CA SER A 125 -6.91 5.26 4.59
C SER A 125 -8.04 4.45 3.94
N TRP A 126 -7.69 3.33 3.32
CA TRP A 126 -8.61 2.50 2.57
C TRP A 126 -8.33 1.02 2.78
N ALA A 127 -9.40 0.23 2.91
CA ALA A 127 -9.28 -1.21 3.03
C ALA A 127 -8.67 -1.80 1.75
N ASN A 128 -7.87 -2.84 1.94
CA ASN A 128 -7.24 -3.55 0.83
C ASN A 128 -8.29 -4.17 -0.10
N VAL A 129 -7.99 -4.22 -1.39
CA VAL A 129 -8.75 -5.03 -2.34
C VAL A 129 -8.09 -6.39 -2.42
N LYS A 130 -8.85 -7.47 -2.20
CA LYS A 130 -8.34 -8.84 -2.32
C LYS A 130 -9.10 -9.62 -3.36
N MET A 131 -8.37 -10.37 -4.17
CA MET A 131 -8.90 -11.18 -5.24
C MET A 131 -8.37 -12.62 -5.14
N PHE A 132 -9.26 -13.59 -5.28
CA PHE A 132 -8.96 -15.01 -5.36
C PHE A 132 -9.59 -15.60 -6.60
N ASP A 133 -8.84 -16.41 -7.36
CA ASP A 133 -9.35 -17.09 -8.55
C ASP A 133 -10.07 -16.15 -9.55
N ASN A 134 -9.53 -14.93 -9.68
CA ASN A 134 -10.08 -13.83 -10.49
C ASN A 134 -11.43 -13.25 -10.03
N VAL A 135 -11.84 -13.53 -8.79
CA VAL A 135 -13.03 -12.96 -8.16
C VAL A 135 -12.62 -12.01 -7.03
N ILE A 136 -13.14 -10.78 -7.07
CA ILE A 136 -12.94 -9.81 -5.98
C ILE A 136 -13.65 -10.34 -4.73
N ALA A 137 -12.87 -10.75 -3.74
CA ALA A 137 -13.35 -11.30 -2.47
C ALA A 137 -13.54 -10.20 -1.41
N GLU A 138 -12.67 -9.19 -1.41
CA GLU A 138 -12.77 -8.02 -0.56
C GLU A 138 -12.65 -6.75 -1.41
N ARG A 139 -13.56 -5.81 -1.19
CA ARG A 139 -13.57 -4.51 -1.86
C ARG A 139 -13.04 -3.43 -0.92
N THR A 140 -12.43 -2.42 -1.51
CA THR A 140 -11.99 -1.26 -0.76
C THR A 140 -13.17 -0.47 -0.20
N HIS A 141 -12.98 0.07 0.99
CA HIS A 141 -13.88 1.02 1.63
C HIS A 141 -13.06 1.97 2.52
N PRO A 142 -13.59 3.16 2.84
CA PRO A 142 -12.89 4.10 3.70
C PRO A 142 -12.53 3.50 5.06
N LEU A 143 -11.35 3.83 5.54
CA LEU A 143 -10.81 3.50 6.85
C LEU A 143 -10.23 4.74 7.51
N GLU A 144 -10.14 4.69 8.82
CA GLU A 144 -9.25 5.51 9.62
C GLU A 144 -8.22 4.60 10.28
N ILE A 145 -6.94 4.95 10.11
CA ILE A 145 -5.86 4.34 10.88
C ILE A 145 -5.58 5.31 12.02
N LYS A 146 -5.70 4.86 13.26
CA LYS A 146 -5.39 5.64 14.45
C LYS A 146 -4.16 5.05 15.13
N GLU A 147 -3.08 5.81 15.19
CA GLU A 147 -1.88 5.39 15.93
C GLU A 147 -2.18 5.53 17.43
N LEU A 148 -2.03 4.42 18.15
CA LEU A 148 -2.20 4.38 19.60
C LEU A 148 -0.86 4.68 20.29
N ASP A 149 0.20 4.10 19.75
CA ASP A 149 1.59 4.31 20.11
C ASP A 149 2.51 3.89 18.95
N ASP A 150 3.81 3.89 19.18
CA ASP A 150 4.85 3.56 18.18
C ASP A 150 4.80 2.11 17.64
N ASP A 151 4.05 1.21 18.29
CA ASP A 151 3.98 -0.21 17.99
C ASP A 151 2.57 -0.69 17.61
N TYR A 152 1.53 0.10 17.90
CA TYR A 152 0.14 -0.29 17.72
C TYR A 152 -0.69 0.79 17.02
N SER A 153 -1.50 0.34 16.07
CA SER A 153 -2.54 1.15 15.42
C SER A 153 -3.88 0.44 15.45
N GLU A 154 -4.95 1.21 15.61
CA GLU A 154 -6.32 0.76 15.47
C GLU A 154 -6.83 1.06 14.05
N ILE A 155 -7.53 0.10 13.45
CA ILE A 155 -8.18 0.27 12.15
C ILE A 155 -9.68 0.43 12.37
N ILE A 156 -10.20 1.62 12.08
CA ILE A 156 -11.60 2.00 12.24
C ILE A 156 -12.25 2.05 10.86
N ARG A 157 -13.40 1.37 10.70
CA ARG A 157 -14.20 1.47 9.48
C ARG A 157 -15.03 2.75 9.51
N LEU A 158 -14.96 3.55 8.45
CA LEU A 158 -15.72 4.80 8.29
C LEU A 158 -17.01 4.57 7.49
#